data_AF-A0A2E7PGS2-F1
#
_entry.id   AF-A0A2E7PGS2-F1
#
_cell.length_a   1.000
_cell.length_b   1.000
_cell.length_c   1.000
_cell.angle_alpha   90.00
_cell.angle_beta   90.00
_cell.angle_gamma   90.00
#
_symmetry.space_group_name_H-M   'P 1'
#
loop_
_entity.id
_entity.type
_entity.pdbx_description
1 polymer ?
#
loop_
_entity_poly.entity_id
_entity_poly.type
_entity_poly.pdbx_seq_one_letter_code
_entity_poly.pdbx_strand_id
1 'polypeptide(L)'
;QERPAEAVQEKAWVPTIPAGPDGGEFGLALFGPWQPYIMRGISLVPDEYRQHHALEEVQYMPSKNFMEFDYQHHEGLSRPQAEIVASRVSVLNECFY
;
A
#
# COMPACT_ATOMS: atom_id res chain seq x y z
N GLN A 1 21.78 -1.31 2.24
CA GLN A 1 20.77 -2.07 1.48
C GLN A 1 21.05 -1.87 0.01
N GLU A 2 21.15 -2.94 -0.77
CA GLU A 2 21.20 -2.87 -2.23
C GLU A 2 19.78 -2.84 -2.78
N ARG A 3 19.58 -2.12 -3.88
CA ARG A 3 18.29 -1.98 -4.52
C ARG A 3 17.86 -3.31 -5.16
N PRO A 4 16.61 -3.77 -4.99
CA PRO A 4 16.10 -5.00 -5.62
C PRO A 4 16.28 -5.00 -7.15
N ALA A 5 16.65 -6.16 -7.72
CA ALA A 5 16.90 -6.30 -9.16
C ALA A 5 15.62 -6.17 -9.99
N GLU A 6 14.48 -6.48 -9.38
CA GLU A 6 13.14 -6.42 -9.93
C GLU A 6 12.57 -4.99 -9.99
N ALA A 7 13.30 -3.99 -9.47
CA ALA A 7 12.84 -2.61 -9.45
C ALA A 7 12.83 -1.97 -10.85
N VAL A 8 11.65 -1.61 -11.35
CA VAL A 8 11.45 -1.02 -12.67
C VAL A 8 10.87 0.40 -12.55
N GLN A 9 11.22 1.29 -13.48
CA GLN A 9 10.52 2.57 -13.60
C GLN A 9 9.17 2.35 -14.30
N GLU A 10 8.08 2.50 -13.55
CA GLU A 10 6.72 2.40 -14.09
C GLU A 10 6.09 3.81 -14.22
N LYS A 11 4.85 3.99 -13.76
CA LYS A 11 4.12 5.26 -13.79
C LYS A 11 4.35 6.11 -12.53
N ALA A 12 4.90 5.53 -11.48
CA ALA A 12 5.23 6.24 -10.24
C ALA A 12 6.47 7.13 -10.42
N TRP A 13 6.63 8.10 -9.53
CA TRP A 13 7.80 9.00 -9.53
C TRP A 13 9.11 8.22 -9.33
N VAL A 14 9.14 7.33 -8.33
CA VAL A 14 10.26 6.43 -8.08
C VAL A 14 10.04 5.08 -8.75
N PRO A 15 11.13 4.35 -9.07
CA PRO A 15 11.05 2.95 -9.43
C PRO A 15 10.37 2.12 -8.35
N THR A 16 9.62 1.12 -8.77
CA THR A 16 8.91 0.20 -7.88
C THR A 16 9.11 -1.23 -8.35
N ILE A 17 8.86 -2.19 -7.47
CA ILE A 17 8.71 -3.58 -7.87
C ILE A 17 7.31 -3.73 -8.49
N PRO A 18 7.18 -4.28 -9.70
CA PRO A 18 5.88 -4.48 -10.34
C PRO A 18 4.99 -5.45 -9.53
N ALA A 19 3.68 -5.27 -9.63
CA ALA A 19 2.70 -6.15 -8.99
C ALA A 19 1.90 -6.93 -10.04
N GLY A 20 1.19 -7.97 -9.59
CA GLY A 20 0.38 -8.80 -10.47
C GLY A 20 1.22 -9.56 -11.50
N PRO A 21 0.74 -9.74 -12.75
CA PRO A 21 1.43 -10.53 -13.77
C PRO A 21 2.86 -10.04 -14.09
N ASP A 22 3.09 -8.73 -13.99
CA ASP A 22 4.37 -8.11 -14.33
C ASP A 22 5.41 -8.25 -13.18
N GLY A 23 4.97 -8.61 -11.97
CA GLY A 23 5.82 -8.73 -10.79
C GLY A 23 6.69 -9.99 -10.73
N GLY A 24 6.43 -10.97 -11.59
CA GLY A 24 7.08 -12.28 -11.52
C GLY A 24 6.88 -12.95 -10.16
N GLU A 25 7.79 -13.84 -9.79
CA GLU A 25 7.73 -14.56 -8.50
C GLU A 25 7.94 -13.61 -7.31
N PHE A 26 8.89 -12.67 -7.43
CA PHE A 26 9.22 -11.75 -6.34
C PHE A 26 8.06 -10.80 -6.02
N GLY A 27 7.49 -10.14 -7.03
CA GLY A 27 6.36 -9.24 -6.86
C GLY A 27 5.12 -9.97 -6.37
N LEU A 28 4.85 -11.18 -6.87
CA LEU A 28 3.74 -12.01 -6.37
C LEU A 28 3.93 -12.40 -4.90
N ALA A 29 5.15 -12.73 -4.48
CA ALA A 29 5.46 -13.04 -3.09
C ALA A 29 5.37 -11.81 -2.17
N LEU A 30 5.70 -10.62 -2.68
CA LEU A 30 5.66 -9.38 -1.91
C LEU A 30 4.24 -8.80 -1.77
N PHE A 31 3.47 -8.79 -2.87
CA PHE A 31 2.20 -8.06 -2.96
C PHE A 31 0.97 -8.95 -3.07
N GLY A 32 1.14 -10.22 -3.43
CA GLY A 32 0.03 -11.04 -3.90
C GLY A 32 -0.43 -10.60 -5.31
N PRO A 33 -1.71 -10.84 -5.67
CA PRO A 33 -2.18 -10.71 -7.04
C PRO A 33 -2.27 -9.27 -7.55
N TRP A 34 -2.36 -8.29 -6.63
CA TRP A 34 -2.52 -6.88 -6.98
C TRP A 34 -2.11 -6.00 -5.80
N GLN A 35 -1.54 -4.82 -6.09
CA GLN A 35 -1.30 -3.79 -5.09
C GLN A 35 -1.20 -2.40 -5.75
N PRO A 36 -1.79 -1.33 -5.19
CA PRO A 36 -1.75 -0.01 -5.77
C PRO A 36 -0.37 0.62 -5.58
N TYR A 37 -0.06 1.59 -6.42
CA TYR A 37 1.24 2.24 -6.42
C TYR A 37 1.59 2.97 -5.10
N ILE A 38 0.59 3.46 -4.34
CA ILE A 38 0.81 4.08 -3.02
C ILE A 38 1.56 3.14 -2.08
N MET A 39 1.11 1.88 -2.03
CA MET A 39 1.70 0.81 -1.24
C MET A 39 3.05 0.37 -1.80
N ARG A 40 3.18 0.36 -3.13
CA ARG A 40 4.38 -0.09 -3.82
C ARG A 40 5.51 0.94 -3.77
N GLY A 41 5.27 2.17 -3.34
CA GLY A 41 6.30 3.19 -3.16
C GLY A 41 7.43 2.77 -2.20
N ILE A 42 7.13 1.88 -1.25
CA ILE A 42 8.09 1.36 -0.25
C ILE A 42 8.74 0.03 -0.71
N SER A 43 8.37 -0.49 -1.88
CA SER A 43 8.81 -1.81 -2.34
C SER A 43 10.32 -1.98 -2.58
N LEU A 44 11.08 -0.88 -2.69
CA LEU A 44 12.54 -0.94 -2.79
C LEU A 44 13.21 -1.37 -1.47
N VAL A 45 12.46 -1.39 -0.37
CA VAL A 45 12.85 -1.87 0.95
C VAL A 45 11.84 -2.95 1.39
N PRO A 46 11.96 -4.19 0.89
CA PRO A 46 10.89 -5.20 0.97
C PRO A 46 10.52 -5.63 2.40
N ASP A 47 11.48 -5.62 3.33
CA ASP A 47 11.23 -5.97 4.73
C ASP A 47 10.41 -4.89 5.43
N GLU A 48 10.75 -3.63 5.19
CA GLU A 48 10.03 -2.46 5.67
C GLU A 48 8.62 -2.39 5.06
N TYR A 49 8.48 -2.69 3.76
CA TYR A 49 7.17 -2.83 3.13
C TYR A 49 6.33 -3.90 3.85
N ARG A 50 6.87 -5.10 4.12
CA ARG A 50 6.12 -6.18 4.79
C ARG A 50 5.64 -5.75 6.17
N GLN A 51 6.50 -5.10 6.94
CA GLN A 51 6.15 -4.60 8.28
C GLN A 51 5.11 -3.49 8.21
N HIS A 52 5.26 -2.55 7.30
CA HIS A 52 4.32 -1.44 7.11
C HIS A 52 2.95 -1.95 6.65
N HIS A 53 2.90 -2.83 5.64
CA HIS A 53 1.68 -3.46 5.15
C HIS A 53 0.95 -4.23 6.27
N ALA A 54 1.68 -4.97 7.12
CA ALA A 54 1.09 -5.67 8.24
C ALA A 54 0.43 -4.73 9.27
N LEU A 55 0.96 -3.51 9.44
CA LEU A 55 0.34 -2.50 10.27
C LEU A 55 -0.91 -1.91 9.61
N GLU A 56 -0.87 -1.62 8.31
CA GLU A 56 -2.01 -1.05 7.59
C GLU A 56 -3.22 -1.98 7.57
N GLU A 57 -3.01 -3.28 7.34
CA GLU A 57 -4.06 -4.30 7.36
C GLU A 57 -4.85 -4.34 8.69
N VAL A 58 -4.23 -3.85 9.77
CA VAL A 58 -4.79 -3.87 11.14
C VAL A 58 -5.23 -2.50 11.62
N GLN A 59 -4.50 -1.43 11.26
CA GLN A 59 -4.75 -0.08 11.78
C GLN A 59 -5.67 0.74 10.89
N TYR A 60 -5.67 0.48 9.58
CA TYR A 60 -6.47 1.22 8.62
C TYR A 60 -7.65 0.38 8.15
N MET A 61 -7.36 -0.66 7.37
CA MET A 61 -8.30 -1.70 6.98
C MET A 61 -7.59 -2.79 6.17
N PRO A 62 -8.14 -4.01 6.10
CA PRO A 62 -7.64 -5.04 5.22
C PRO A 62 -7.80 -4.67 3.73
N SER A 63 -6.74 -4.81 2.95
CA SER A 63 -6.68 -4.44 1.52
C SER A 63 -7.74 -5.17 0.69
N LYS A 64 -8.12 -6.39 1.09
CA LYS A 64 -9.17 -7.18 0.41
C LYS A 64 -10.54 -6.46 0.42
N ASN A 65 -10.77 -5.57 1.38
CA ASN A 65 -12.02 -4.84 1.54
C ASN A 65 -11.96 -3.43 0.92
N PHE A 66 -10.88 -3.02 0.23
CA PHE A 66 -10.74 -1.64 -0.30
C PHE A 66 -11.90 -1.22 -1.21
N MET A 67 -12.40 -2.14 -2.03
CA MET A 67 -13.50 -1.89 -2.97
C MET A 67 -14.89 -2.07 -2.34
N GLU A 68 -14.96 -2.46 -1.07
CA GLU A 68 -16.20 -2.59 -0.30
C GLU A 68 -16.44 -1.27 0.44
N PHE A 69 -17.16 -0.34 -0.19
CA PHE A 69 -17.33 1.02 0.33
C PHE A 69 -18.16 1.10 1.62
N ASP A 70 -18.94 0.07 1.93
CA ASP A 70 -19.71 -0.07 3.17
C ASP A 70 -18.98 -0.91 4.24
N TYR A 71 -17.76 -1.38 3.96
CA TYR A 71 -16.97 -2.13 4.92
C TYR A 71 -16.57 -1.26 6.12
N GLN A 72 -16.85 -1.78 7.31
CA GLN A 72 -16.62 -1.12 8.59
C GLN A 72 -15.53 -1.85 9.38
N HIS A 73 -14.35 -1.23 9.50
CA HIS A 73 -13.21 -1.84 10.19
C HIS A 73 -13.19 -1.58 11.70
N HIS A 74 -13.60 -0.38 12.14
CA HIS A 74 -13.49 0.07 13.52
C HIS A 74 -14.85 0.17 14.22
N GLU A 75 -14.92 -0.18 15.51
CA GLU A 75 -16.17 -0.05 16.30
C GLU A 75 -16.49 1.40 16.73
N GLY A 76 -15.59 2.37 16.48
CA GLY A 76 -15.76 3.77 16.91
C GLY A 76 -15.71 4.83 15.80
N LEU A 77 -15.30 4.47 14.59
CA LEU A 77 -15.23 5.37 13.44
C LEU A 77 -15.92 4.72 12.25
N SER A 78 -16.95 5.37 11.70
CA SER A 78 -17.52 4.93 10.42
C SER A 78 -16.46 4.99 9.31
N ARG A 79 -16.62 4.19 8.25
CA ARG A 79 -15.70 4.21 7.11
C ARG A 79 -15.43 5.64 6.59
N PRO A 80 -16.44 6.50 6.32
CA PRO A 80 -16.18 7.89 5.93
C PRO A 80 -15.41 8.71 6.98
N GLN A 81 -15.62 8.47 8.28
CA GLN A 81 -14.88 9.17 9.34
C GLN A 81 -13.39 8.77 9.36
N ALA A 82 -13.10 7.48 9.17
CA ALA A 82 -11.72 6.98 9.07
C ALA A 82 -10.99 7.61 7.86
N GLU A 83 -11.65 7.67 6.71
CA GLU A 83 -11.10 8.29 5.49
C GLU A 83 -10.85 9.81 5.67
N ILE A 84 -11.69 10.52 6.44
CA ILE A 84 -11.44 11.93 6.80
C ILE A 84 -10.17 12.07 7.66
N VAL A 85 -9.96 11.17 8.62
CA VAL A 85 -8.74 11.17 9.44
C VAL A 85 -7.52 10.90 8.56
N ALA A 86 -7.56 9.87 7.71
CA ALA A 86 -6.49 9.56 6.77
C ALA A 86 -6.18 10.76 5.86
N SER A 87 -7.21 11.38 5.26
CA SER A 87 -7.07 12.56 4.40
C SER A 87 -6.43 13.75 5.14
N ARG A 88 -6.83 14.00 6.39
CA ARG A 88 -6.24 15.07 7.22
C ARG A 88 -4.78 14.79 7.54
N VAL A 89 -4.44 13.56 7.89
CA VAL A 89 -3.05 13.15 8.16
C VAL A 89 -2.20 13.33 6.90
N SER A 90 -2.68 12.89 5.73
CA SER A 90 -1.95 13.06 4.46
C SER A 90 -1.71 14.53 4.12
N VAL A 91 -2.72 15.40 4.28
CA VAL A 91 -2.58 16.85 4.03
C VAL A 91 -1.56 17.50 4.97
N LEU A 92 -1.58 17.15 6.26
CA LEU A 92 -0.63 17.69 7.24
C LEU A 92 0.81 17.24 7.00
N ASN A 93 1.00 16.10 6.35
CA ASN A 93 2.30 15.54 6.00
C ASN A 93 2.70 15.78 4.54
N GLU A 94 1.93 16.58 3.79
CA GLU A 94 2.17 16.84 2.37
C GLU A 94 2.31 15.55 1.53
N CYS A 95 1.54 14.51 1.88
CA CYS A 95 1.50 13.24 1.17
C CYS A 95 0.42 13.30 0.09
N PHE A 96 0.86 13.52 -1.16
CA PHE A 96 -0.02 13.76 -2.33
C PHE A 96 -0.09 12.59 -3.32
N TYR A 97 0.27 11.39 -2.87
CA TYR A 97 0.07 10.19 -3.67
C TYR A 97 -1.40 10.09 -4.11
#